data_AF-A0A9X8GBH3-F1
#
_entry.id   AF-A0A9X8GBH3-F1
#
_cell.length_a   1.000
_cell.length_b   1.000
_cell.length_c   1.000
_cell.angle_alpha   90.00
_cell.angle_beta   90.00
_cell.angle_gamma   90.00
#
_symmetry.space_group_name_H-M   'P 1'
#
loop_
_entity.id
_entity.type
_entity.pdbx_description
1 polymer ?
#
loop_
_entity_poly.entity_id
_entity_poly.type
_entity_poly.pdbx_seq_one_letter_code
_entity_poly.pdbx_strand_id
1 'polypeptide(L)'
;MLRFDHLVHAVHCTPEEAAKQMQAHGFYTAIGGEHITWGTWNSLCYFDLSYIEFLAVQHEEKAKEADNPLVQETVVKLQDGEGMLQIAIRTDAIEDLAVKFSKHGLHTIGPFEGKRMRKDGRLLEWKMLFVKQEENGPKLPFFIQWNETDEERRNDLRNIGTITEHKNKVQQIETIHYAVKNVRETVRKWKEVMGLSTSSVVKSEKWNAECQSVVFGDIHVQFCEPIGEGLVLEHLNKNGENPFAVEFKGENKREHEVLHSLYIY
;
A
#
# COMPACT_ATOMS: atom_id res chain seq x y z
N MET A 1 4.78 -17.56 -2.16
CA MET A 1 3.67 -17.04 -2.99
C MET A 1 3.52 -15.56 -2.69
N LEU A 2 3.29 -14.70 -3.69
CA LEU A 2 3.11 -13.27 -3.49
C LEU A 2 1.63 -12.93 -3.34
N ARG A 3 1.29 -12.15 -2.31
CA ARG A 3 -0.07 -11.70 -2.00
C ARG A 3 -0.05 -10.21 -1.71
N PHE A 4 -1.12 -9.49 -2.06
CA PHE A 4 -1.27 -8.11 -1.61
C PHE A 4 -1.36 -8.08 -0.07
N ASP A 5 -0.61 -7.18 0.56
CA ASP A 5 -0.65 -7.00 2.02
C ASP A 5 -1.36 -5.70 2.39
N HIS A 6 -0.82 -4.56 1.99
CA HIS A 6 -1.45 -3.29 2.33
C HIS A 6 -1.11 -2.16 1.36
N LEU A 7 -1.99 -1.16 1.38
CA LEU A 7 -1.75 0.16 0.79
C LEU A 7 -1.24 1.09 1.89
N VAL A 8 -0.13 1.77 1.65
CA VAL A 8 0.38 2.83 2.53
C VAL A 8 -0.22 4.16 2.09
N HIS A 9 -0.83 4.87 3.03
CA HIS A 9 -1.40 6.19 2.86
C HIS A 9 -0.70 7.14 3.84
N ALA A 10 0.11 8.06 3.31
CA ALA A 10 0.84 9.03 4.12
C ALA A 10 -0.08 10.16 4.58
N VAL A 11 -0.13 10.43 5.88
CA VAL A 11 -0.96 11.47 6.48
C VAL A 11 -0.17 12.30 7.50
N HIS A 12 -0.53 13.57 7.66
CA HIS A 12 0.00 14.47 8.70
C HIS A 12 -0.73 14.30 10.02
N CYS A 13 -2.03 13.97 9.97
CA CYS A 13 -2.83 13.86 11.18
C CYS A 13 -2.42 12.67 12.06
N THR A 14 -2.82 12.68 13.33
CA THR A 14 -2.51 11.58 14.25
C THR A 14 -3.27 10.30 13.84
N PRO A 15 -2.81 9.11 14.28
CA PRO A 15 -3.54 7.86 14.09
C PRO A 15 -5.01 7.93 14.50
N GLU A 16 -5.32 8.61 15.61
CA GLU A 16 -6.69 8.81 16.10
C GLU A 16 -7.54 9.67 15.17
N GLU A 17 -6.98 10.75 14.61
CA GLU A 17 -7.72 11.62 13.71
C GLU A 17 -7.94 10.95 12.35
N ALA A 18 -6.94 10.24 11.82
CA ALA A 18 -7.11 9.42 10.62
C ALA A 18 -8.21 8.34 10.83
N ALA A 19 -8.21 7.68 11.98
CA ALA A 19 -9.23 6.69 12.31
C ALA A 19 -10.63 7.31 12.41
N LYS A 20 -10.75 8.50 13.01
CA LYS A 20 -12.01 9.23 13.13
C LYS A 20 -12.55 9.70 11.77
N GLN A 21 -11.69 10.18 10.88
CA GLN A 21 -12.09 10.54 9.52
C GLN A 21 -12.62 9.32 8.76
N MET A 22 -11.91 8.19 8.81
CA MET A 22 -12.39 6.94 8.21
C MET A 22 -13.71 6.44 8.83
N GLN A 23 -13.89 6.64 10.14
CA GLN A 23 -15.13 6.29 10.83
C GLN A 23 -16.33 7.11 10.35
N ALA A 24 -16.14 8.38 10.00
CA ALA A 24 -17.19 9.22 9.41
C ALA A 24 -17.68 8.66 8.05
N HIS A 25 -16.82 7.92 7.36
CA HIS A 25 -17.09 7.20 6.11
C HIS A 25 -17.61 5.76 6.32
N GLY A 26 -17.81 5.35 7.58
CA GLY A 26 -18.36 4.05 7.95
C GLY A 26 -17.32 2.93 8.00
N PHE A 27 -16.03 3.22 7.85
CA PHE A 27 -14.97 2.24 8.03
C PHE A 27 -14.63 2.05 9.52
N TYR A 28 -14.18 0.86 9.87
CA TYR A 28 -13.55 0.61 11.16
C TYR A 28 -12.04 0.67 11.00
N THR A 29 -11.41 1.61 11.71
CA THR A 29 -9.97 1.80 11.72
C THR A 29 -9.46 1.69 13.14
N ALA A 30 -8.55 0.75 13.39
CA ALA A 30 -7.91 0.55 14.68
C ALA A 30 -6.65 1.42 14.80
N ILE A 31 -6.32 1.86 16.01
CA ILE A 31 -4.99 2.41 16.28
C ILE A 31 -3.99 1.27 16.14
N GLY A 32 -2.98 1.44 15.29
CA GLY A 32 -1.92 0.47 15.15
C GLY A 32 -0.92 0.64 16.28
N GLY A 33 0.07 1.50 16.08
CA GLY A 33 1.05 1.82 17.11
C GLY A 33 2.29 2.52 16.57
N GLU A 34 3.30 2.61 17.42
CA GLU A 34 4.51 3.39 17.16
C GLU A 34 5.65 2.51 16.64
N HIS A 35 6.35 3.00 15.62
CA HIS A 35 7.61 2.47 15.13
C HIS A 35 8.75 3.26 15.77
N ILE A 36 9.05 2.98 17.04
CA ILE A 36 9.96 3.78 17.90
C ILE A 36 11.31 4.04 17.24
N THR A 37 11.87 3.03 16.55
CA THR A 37 13.16 3.12 15.85
C THR A 37 13.13 4.08 14.66
N TRP A 38 11.97 4.23 14.03
CA TRP A 38 11.81 5.00 12.79
C TRP A 38 11.09 6.33 12.98
N GLY A 39 10.52 6.61 14.16
CA GLY A 39 9.84 7.86 14.44
C GLY A 39 8.48 8.02 13.75
N THR A 40 7.86 6.93 13.30
CA THR A 40 6.53 6.94 12.69
C THR A 40 5.50 6.20 13.55
N TRP A 41 4.22 6.42 13.25
CA TRP A 41 3.09 5.73 13.89
C TRP A 41 1.96 5.55 12.89
N ASN A 42 1.02 4.66 13.19
CA ASN A 42 -0.06 4.34 12.25
C ASN A 42 -1.42 4.06 12.88
N SER A 43 -2.45 4.18 12.04
CA SER A 43 -3.74 3.52 12.20
C SER A 43 -4.02 2.60 11.01
N LEU A 44 -4.86 1.58 11.23
CA LEU A 44 -4.97 0.42 10.35
C LEU A 44 -6.45 0.13 10.07
N CYS A 45 -6.84 0.10 8.79
CA CYS A 45 -8.19 -0.26 8.34
C CYS A 45 -8.15 -1.59 7.58
N TYR A 46 -8.69 -2.65 8.19
CA TYR A 46 -8.55 -4.02 7.70
C TYR A 46 -9.74 -4.54 6.88
N PHE A 47 -9.42 -5.33 5.85
CA PHE A 47 -10.32 -6.02 4.93
C PHE A 47 -9.87 -7.50 4.82
N ASP A 48 -10.11 -8.26 5.89
CA ASP A 48 -9.37 -9.50 6.25
C ASP A 48 -7.89 -9.22 6.52
N LEU A 49 -6.95 -9.97 5.94
CA LEU A 49 -5.51 -9.74 6.15
C LEU A 49 -4.97 -8.54 5.36
N SER A 50 -5.69 -8.10 4.33
CA SER A 50 -5.33 -6.92 3.55
C SER A 50 -5.80 -5.66 4.26
N TYR A 51 -5.01 -4.59 4.25
CA TYR A 51 -5.38 -3.36 4.97
C TYR A 51 -4.88 -2.08 4.31
N ILE A 52 -5.39 -0.95 4.78
CA ILE A 52 -4.81 0.37 4.50
C ILE A 52 -4.08 0.83 5.77
N GLU A 53 -2.82 1.17 5.62
CA GLU A 53 -1.99 1.77 6.66
C GLU A 53 -1.99 3.29 6.50
N PHE A 54 -2.55 4.00 7.47
CA PHE A 54 -2.40 5.45 7.58
C PHE A 54 -1.11 5.73 8.33
N LEU A 55 -0.03 6.02 7.61
CA LEU A 55 1.30 6.20 8.15
C LEU A 55 1.59 7.70 8.34
N ALA A 56 1.95 8.07 9.57
CA ALA A 56 2.30 9.44 9.92
C ALA A 56 3.68 9.51 10.60
N VAL A 57 4.29 10.69 10.56
CA VAL A 57 5.56 10.97 11.23
C VAL A 57 5.26 11.54 12.62
N GLN A 58 5.74 10.87 13.67
CA GLN A 58 5.61 11.28 15.06
C GLN A 58 6.83 12.08 15.53
N HIS A 59 8.02 11.66 15.10
CA HIS A 59 9.30 12.26 15.47
C HIS A 59 10.11 12.58 14.21
N GLU A 60 9.98 13.81 13.74
CA GLU A 60 10.51 14.26 12.44
C GLU A 60 12.02 14.01 12.28
N GLU A 61 12.82 14.39 13.28
CA GLU A 61 14.29 14.22 13.21
C GLU A 61 14.68 12.73 13.14
N LYS A 62 14.02 11.87 13.91
CA LYS A 62 14.24 10.42 13.83
C LYS A 62 13.83 9.85 12.48
N ALA A 63 12.71 10.31 11.92
CA ALA A 63 12.23 9.84 10.63
C ALA A 63 13.16 10.27 9.48
N LYS A 64 13.72 11.48 9.53
CA LYS A 64 14.74 11.96 8.58
C LYS A 64 16.04 11.16 8.64
N GLU A 65 16.43 10.68 9.81
CA GLU A 65 17.63 9.88 10.01
C GLU A 65 17.42 8.37 9.81
N ALA A 66 16.17 7.92 9.63
CA ALA A 66 15.85 6.50 9.54
C ALA A 66 16.46 5.86 8.29
N ASP A 67 17.04 4.67 8.42
CA ASP A 67 17.58 3.90 7.29
C ASP A 67 16.51 3.16 6.47
N ASN A 68 15.26 3.14 6.95
CA ASN A 68 14.14 2.47 6.30
C ASN A 68 13.62 3.29 5.10
N PRO A 69 13.67 2.73 3.86
CA PRO A 69 13.23 3.44 2.66
C PRO A 69 11.77 3.90 2.67
N LEU A 70 10.84 3.15 3.28
CA LEU A 70 9.44 3.56 3.39
C LEU A 70 9.29 4.84 4.22
N VAL A 71 10.08 4.96 5.28
CA VAL A 71 10.04 6.11 6.18
C VAL A 71 10.61 7.34 5.48
N GLN A 72 11.71 7.19 4.75
CA GLN A 72 12.28 8.24 3.90
C GLN A 72 11.29 8.70 2.83
N GLU A 73 10.66 7.77 2.11
CA GLU A 73 9.61 8.08 1.13
C GLU A 73 8.42 8.81 1.78
N THR A 74 8.04 8.43 3.00
CA THR A 74 6.95 9.09 3.75
C THR A 74 7.32 10.51 4.13
N VAL A 75 8.54 10.75 4.62
CA VAL A 75 9.02 12.11 4.95
C VAL A 75 9.02 13.01 3.72
N VAL A 76 9.52 12.52 2.58
CA VAL A 76 9.50 13.25 1.31
C VAL A 76 8.07 13.51 0.86
N LYS A 77 7.22 12.47 0.84
CA LYS A 77 5.82 12.59 0.42
C LYS A 77 5.08 13.66 1.21
N LEU A 78 5.23 13.68 2.54
CA LEU A 78 4.56 14.64 3.41
C LEU A 78 5.07 16.08 3.21
N GLN A 79 6.22 16.32 2.57
CA GLN A 79 6.60 17.68 2.16
C GLN A 79 5.76 18.19 0.98
N ASP A 80 5.33 17.28 0.10
CA ASP A 80 4.50 17.56 -1.09
C ASP A 80 2.98 17.45 -0.78
N GLY A 81 2.63 16.80 0.33
CA GLY A 81 1.28 16.69 0.87
C GLY A 81 0.86 15.25 1.22
N GLU A 82 -0.34 15.10 1.76
CA GLU A 82 -0.90 13.79 2.09
C GLU A 82 -1.26 12.96 0.83
N GLY A 83 -1.46 11.66 1.03
CA GLY A 83 -2.07 10.79 0.04
C GLY A 83 -1.47 9.39 0.00
N MET A 84 -2.06 8.55 -0.85
CA MET A 84 -1.55 7.22 -1.13
C MET A 84 -0.10 7.27 -1.67
N LEU A 85 0.75 6.41 -1.12
CA LEU A 85 2.19 6.43 -1.36
C LEU A 85 2.63 5.24 -2.19
N GLN A 86 2.45 4.02 -1.67
CA GLN A 86 2.88 2.79 -2.30
C GLN A 86 2.16 1.58 -1.67
N ILE A 87 2.36 0.38 -2.20
CA ILE A 87 1.81 -0.87 -1.65
C ILE A 87 2.92 -1.79 -1.12
N ALA A 88 2.53 -2.69 -0.24
CA ALA A 88 3.32 -3.80 0.24
C ALA A 88 2.79 -5.14 -0.28
N ILE A 89 3.70 -6.02 -0.70
CA ILE A 89 3.37 -7.38 -1.14
C ILE A 89 3.94 -8.38 -0.13
N ARG A 90 3.07 -9.19 0.49
CA ARG A 90 3.51 -10.21 1.44
C ARG A 90 4.00 -11.48 0.77
N THR A 91 5.00 -12.09 1.38
CA THR A 91 5.60 -13.37 1.02
C THR A 91 5.92 -14.18 2.28
N ASP A 92 6.07 -15.49 2.11
CA ASP A 92 6.48 -16.41 3.18
C ASP A 92 7.96 -16.82 3.04
N ALA A 93 8.67 -16.25 2.04
CA ALA A 93 10.05 -16.58 1.70
C ALA A 93 10.79 -15.33 1.17
N ILE A 94 11.01 -14.35 2.05
CA ILE A 94 11.56 -13.04 1.69
C ILE A 94 13.04 -13.11 1.31
N GLU A 95 13.80 -14.03 1.89
CA GLU A 95 15.19 -14.29 1.53
C GLU A 95 15.32 -14.87 0.12
N ASP A 96 14.48 -15.87 -0.21
CA ASP A 96 14.43 -16.45 -1.56
C ASP A 96 14.00 -15.41 -2.59
N LEU A 97 13.10 -14.50 -2.20
CA LEU A 97 12.67 -13.40 -3.04
C LEU A 97 13.82 -12.43 -3.34
N ALA A 98 14.66 -12.10 -2.36
CA ALA A 98 15.86 -11.29 -2.57
C ALA A 98 16.83 -11.95 -3.56
N VAL A 99 17.06 -13.26 -3.43
CA VAL A 99 17.87 -14.04 -4.38
C VAL A 99 17.25 -14.02 -5.79
N LYS A 100 15.93 -14.18 -5.90
CA LYS A 100 15.21 -14.11 -7.18
C LYS A 100 15.37 -12.74 -7.84
N PHE A 101 15.26 -11.66 -7.07
CA PHE A 101 15.39 -10.30 -7.58
C PHE A 101 16.81 -10.00 -8.06
N SER A 102 17.82 -10.46 -7.33
CA SER A 102 19.21 -10.36 -7.78
C SER A 102 19.44 -11.03 -9.15
N LYS A 103 18.81 -12.19 -9.39
CA LYS A 103 18.87 -12.87 -10.71
C LYS A 103 18.20 -12.07 -11.84
N HIS A 104 17.27 -11.17 -11.53
CA HIS A 104 16.66 -10.23 -12.49
C HIS A 104 17.44 -8.91 -12.59
N GLY A 105 18.65 -8.83 -12.02
CA GLY A 105 19.47 -7.63 -12.02
C GLY A 105 18.99 -6.54 -11.06
N LEU A 106 18.02 -6.85 -10.19
CA LEU A 106 17.51 -5.89 -9.20
C LEU A 106 18.40 -5.87 -7.97
N HIS A 107 18.71 -4.67 -7.49
CA HIS A 107 19.39 -4.48 -6.21
C HIS A 107 18.35 -4.33 -5.10
N THR A 108 18.42 -5.19 -4.09
CA THR A 108 17.52 -5.14 -2.94
C THR A 108 18.19 -4.52 -1.72
N ILE A 109 17.41 -3.84 -0.88
CA ILE A 109 17.85 -3.23 0.38
C ILE A 109 17.08 -3.92 1.51
N GLY A 110 17.81 -4.46 2.49
CA GLY A 110 17.28 -5.32 3.56
C GLY A 110 17.61 -6.81 3.35
N PRO A 111 16.86 -7.75 3.99
CA PRO A 111 15.66 -7.47 4.78
C PRO A 111 15.92 -6.67 6.06
N PHE A 112 15.07 -5.68 6.35
CA PHE A 112 15.03 -4.97 7.63
C PHE A 112 14.10 -5.70 8.60
N GLU A 113 14.52 -5.87 9.84
CA GLU A 113 13.66 -6.42 10.88
C GLU A 113 12.77 -5.31 11.47
N GLY A 114 11.46 -5.49 11.32
CA GLY A 114 10.45 -4.66 11.96
C GLY A 114 9.88 -5.38 13.18
N LYS A 115 9.70 -4.64 14.27
CA LYS A 115 9.01 -5.15 15.46
C LYS A 115 8.21 -4.06 16.14
N ARG A 116 7.09 -4.46 16.73
CA ARG A 116 6.24 -3.55 17.51
C ARG A 116 5.58 -4.29 18.65
N MET A 117 5.64 -3.71 19.84
CA MET A 117 4.87 -4.19 20.98
C MET A 117 3.43 -3.68 20.89
N ARG A 118 2.45 -4.59 20.90
CA ARG A 118 1.04 -4.24 20.99
C ARG A 118 0.64 -3.90 22.43
N LYS A 119 -0.48 -3.21 22.60
CA LYS A 119 -1.01 -2.81 23.92
C LYS A 119 -1.33 -4.00 24.84
N ASP A 120 -1.62 -5.16 24.29
CA ASP A 120 -1.87 -6.41 25.03
C ASP A 120 -0.59 -7.21 25.34
N GLY A 121 0.59 -6.67 25.00
CA GLY A 121 1.88 -7.29 25.27
C GLY A 121 2.34 -8.31 24.22
N ARG A 122 1.57 -8.53 23.14
CA ARG A 122 2.02 -9.35 22.01
C ARG A 122 3.08 -8.59 21.20
N LEU A 123 4.24 -9.22 21.01
CA LEU A 123 5.27 -8.71 20.11
C LEU A 123 4.91 -9.12 18.68
N LEU A 124 4.71 -8.13 17.80
CA LEU A 124 4.64 -8.35 16.36
C LEU A 124 6.03 -8.21 15.75
N GLU A 125 6.37 -9.13 14.84
CA GLU A 125 7.66 -9.15 14.14
C GLU A 125 7.43 -9.43 12.65
N TRP A 126 8.20 -8.74 11.82
CA TRP A 126 8.18 -8.89 10.38
C TRP A 126 9.53 -8.53 9.77
N LYS A 127 9.72 -8.90 8.50
CA LYS A 127 10.85 -8.50 7.67
C LYS A 127 10.35 -7.63 6.53
N MET A 128 11.13 -6.63 6.14
CA MET A 128 10.84 -5.75 5.00
C MET A 128 11.97 -5.79 3.99
N LEU A 129 11.67 -6.01 2.72
CA LEU A 129 12.64 -6.01 1.63
C LEU A 129 12.24 -4.97 0.60
N PHE A 130 13.16 -4.07 0.30
CA PHE A 130 12.96 -3.00 -0.66
C PHE A 130 13.73 -3.27 -1.95
N VAL A 131 13.24 -2.75 -3.07
CA VAL A 131 13.97 -2.73 -4.34
C VAL A 131 14.50 -1.33 -4.55
N LYS A 132 15.80 -1.20 -4.84
CA LYS A 132 16.37 0.09 -5.24
C LYS A 132 15.75 0.50 -6.57
N GLN A 133 15.02 1.60 -6.57
CA GLN A 133 14.29 2.08 -7.73
C GLN A 133 15.26 2.56 -8.82
N GLU A 134 14.93 2.27 -10.08
CA GLU A 134 15.64 2.81 -11.26
C GLU A 134 15.11 4.23 -11.55
N GLU A 135 15.97 5.18 -11.93
CA GLU A 135 15.59 6.59 -12.10
C GLU A 135 14.49 6.81 -13.15
N ASN A 136 14.49 6.01 -14.22
CA ASN A 136 13.57 6.11 -15.34
C ASN A 136 12.78 4.80 -15.58
N GLY A 137 12.76 3.90 -14.60
CA GLY A 137 12.11 2.60 -14.71
C GLY A 137 10.82 2.51 -13.88
N PRO A 138 9.95 1.52 -14.15
CA PRO A 138 8.77 1.29 -13.34
C PRO A 138 9.12 1.05 -11.87
N LYS A 139 8.45 1.78 -10.97
CA LYS A 139 8.60 1.57 -9.53
C LYS A 139 8.07 0.20 -9.13
N LEU A 140 8.84 -0.52 -8.32
CA LEU A 140 8.44 -1.80 -7.72
C LEU A 140 7.99 -1.59 -6.28
N PRO A 141 6.99 -2.36 -5.79
CA PRO A 141 6.55 -2.26 -4.41
C PRO A 141 7.63 -2.79 -3.46
N PHE A 142 7.47 -2.54 -2.16
CA PHE A 142 8.25 -3.24 -1.17
C PHE A 142 7.56 -4.55 -0.75
N PHE A 143 8.34 -5.41 -0.12
CA PHE A 143 7.89 -6.75 0.25
C PHE A 143 7.97 -6.92 1.75
N ILE A 144 7.02 -7.68 2.30
CA ILE A 144 6.92 -7.92 3.73
C ILE A 144 6.77 -9.42 4.00
N GLN A 145 7.37 -9.90 5.09
CA GLN A 145 7.11 -11.23 5.62
C GLN A 145 6.81 -11.12 7.11
N TRP A 146 5.60 -11.50 7.48
CA TRP A 146 5.21 -11.64 8.88
C TRP A 146 5.87 -12.89 9.48
N ASN A 147 6.23 -12.84 10.76
CA ASN A 147 6.76 -14.01 11.46
C ASN A 147 5.67 -15.08 11.71
N GLU A 148 4.42 -14.63 11.82
CA GLU A 148 3.24 -15.47 12.04
C GLU A 148 2.67 -15.97 10.71
N THR A 149 2.01 -17.13 10.74
CA THR A 149 1.27 -17.60 9.57
C THR A 149 0.03 -16.73 9.31
N ASP A 150 -0.45 -16.71 8.06
CA ASP A 150 -1.69 -16.01 7.68
C ASP A 150 -2.88 -16.44 8.56
N GLU A 151 -2.98 -17.72 8.94
CA GLU A 151 -4.05 -18.23 9.79
C GLU A 151 -3.97 -17.74 11.22
N GLU A 152 -2.79 -17.85 11.85
CA GLU A 152 -2.56 -17.36 13.22
C GLU A 152 -2.81 -15.85 13.31
N ARG A 153 -2.26 -15.08 12.36
CA ARG A 153 -2.43 -13.63 12.29
C ARG A 153 -3.90 -13.24 12.12
N ARG A 154 -4.63 -13.93 11.23
CA ARG A 154 -6.07 -13.65 11.01
C ARG A 154 -6.89 -13.93 12.28
N ASN A 155 -6.64 -15.07 12.91
CA ASN A 155 -7.37 -15.49 14.12
C ASN A 155 -7.10 -14.53 15.27
N ASP A 156 -5.83 -14.15 15.50
CA ASP A 156 -5.45 -13.14 16.49
C ASP A 156 -6.15 -11.80 16.26
N LEU A 157 -6.02 -11.24 15.05
CA LEU A 157 -6.58 -9.92 14.72
C LEU A 157 -8.11 -9.87 14.83
N ARG A 158 -8.81 -10.98 14.56
CA ARG A 158 -10.26 -11.09 14.79
C ARG A 158 -10.59 -11.20 16.28
N ASN A 159 -9.85 -12.00 17.03
CA ASN A 159 -10.10 -12.21 18.47
C ASN A 159 -9.97 -10.91 19.28
N ILE A 160 -9.04 -10.04 18.90
CA ILE A 160 -8.82 -8.73 19.55
C ILE A 160 -9.71 -7.61 18.99
N GLY A 161 -10.52 -7.91 17.97
CA GLY A 161 -11.44 -6.95 17.34
C GLY A 161 -10.78 -5.94 16.38
N THR A 162 -9.52 -6.13 15.99
CA THR A 162 -8.84 -5.28 14.99
C THR A 162 -9.39 -5.54 13.58
N ILE A 163 -9.64 -6.80 13.23
CA ILE A 163 -10.46 -7.17 12.08
C ILE A 163 -11.89 -7.32 12.58
N THR A 164 -12.76 -6.39 12.19
CA THR A 164 -14.18 -6.38 12.53
C THR A 164 -15.00 -5.77 11.41
N GLU A 165 -16.33 -5.88 11.51
CA GLU A 165 -17.24 -5.41 10.49
C GLU A 165 -17.25 -3.87 10.38
N HIS A 166 -17.18 -3.35 9.15
CA HIS A 166 -17.38 -1.94 8.87
C HIS A 166 -18.87 -1.56 8.88
N LYS A 167 -19.20 -0.35 9.32
CA LYS A 167 -20.58 0.16 9.30
C LYS A 167 -21.12 0.31 7.88
N ASN A 168 -20.26 0.66 6.93
CA ASN A 168 -20.60 0.74 5.50
C ASN A 168 -20.65 -0.63 4.79
N LYS A 169 -20.42 -1.74 5.52
CA LYS A 169 -20.47 -3.12 5.00
C LYS A 169 -19.45 -3.47 3.92
N VAL A 170 -18.48 -2.60 3.65
CA VAL A 170 -17.34 -2.93 2.79
C VAL A 170 -16.54 -4.06 3.45
N GLN A 171 -16.08 -5.04 2.66
CA GLN A 171 -15.36 -6.21 3.19
C GLN A 171 -14.02 -6.46 2.51
N GLN A 172 -13.81 -5.95 1.30
CA GLN A 172 -12.68 -6.33 0.47
C GLN A 172 -12.23 -5.19 -0.44
N ILE A 173 -10.92 -4.95 -0.48
CA ILE A 173 -10.27 -4.16 -1.53
C ILE A 173 -10.37 -4.94 -2.85
N GLU A 174 -10.81 -4.28 -3.91
CA GLU A 174 -10.89 -4.85 -5.25
C GLU A 174 -9.71 -4.41 -6.11
N THR A 175 -9.48 -3.09 -6.20
CA THR A 175 -8.47 -2.52 -7.09
C THR A 175 -7.70 -1.38 -6.42
N ILE A 176 -6.38 -1.39 -6.54
CA ILE A 176 -5.54 -0.21 -6.31
C ILE A 176 -5.18 0.40 -7.66
N HIS A 177 -5.51 1.66 -7.86
CA HIS A 177 -5.28 2.38 -9.12
C HIS A 177 -4.01 3.24 -9.03
N TYR A 178 -3.07 3.02 -9.94
CA TYR A 178 -1.81 3.74 -10.07
C TYR A 178 -1.82 4.64 -11.30
N ALA A 179 -1.30 5.85 -11.16
CA ALA A 179 -0.93 6.66 -12.31
C ALA A 179 0.47 6.24 -12.76
N VAL A 180 0.66 6.02 -14.06
CA VAL A 180 1.97 5.68 -14.63
C VAL A 180 2.23 6.42 -15.94
N LYS A 181 3.49 6.61 -16.27
CA LYS A 181 3.93 7.17 -17.56
C LYS A 181 3.82 6.15 -18.70
N ASN A 182 3.99 4.86 -18.37
CA ASN A 182 3.95 3.77 -19.35
C ASN A 182 3.31 2.52 -18.74
N VAL A 183 2.06 2.26 -19.12
CA VAL A 183 1.27 1.14 -18.57
C VAL A 183 1.85 -0.21 -18.98
N ARG A 184 2.30 -0.32 -20.24
CA ARG A 184 2.77 -1.59 -20.82
C ARG A 184 4.11 -1.99 -20.24
N GLU A 185 5.02 -1.04 -20.07
CA GLU A 185 6.33 -1.28 -19.48
C GLU A 185 6.21 -1.64 -17.99
N THR A 186 5.39 -0.91 -17.25
CA THR A 186 5.15 -1.18 -15.83
C THR A 186 4.58 -2.58 -15.60
N VAL A 187 3.51 -2.94 -16.33
CA VAL A 187 2.92 -4.27 -16.21
C VAL A 187 3.89 -5.36 -16.65
N ARG A 188 4.68 -5.14 -17.73
CA ARG A 188 5.70 -6.10 -18.17
C ARG A 188 6.75 -6.34 -17.08
N LYS A 189 7.29 -5.28 -16.47
CA LYS A 189 8.30 -5.39 -15.39
C LYS A 189 7.72 -6.11 -14.18
N TRP A 190 6.52 -5.73 -13.72
CA TRP A 190 5.87 -6.39 -12.58
C TRP A 190 5.57 -7.86 -12.86
N LYS A 191 5.06 -8.18 -14.05
CA LYS A 191 4.82 -9.55 -14.50
C LYS A 191 6.09 -10.39 -14.49
N GLU A 192 7.16 -9.89 -15.07
CA GLU A 192 8.44 -10.60 -15.18
C GLU A 192 9.06 -10.87 -13.80
N VAL A 193 9.20 -9.82 -13.00
CA VAL A 193 9.88 -9.89 -11.69
C VAL A 193 9.08 -10.72 -10.68
N MET A 194 7.75 -10.55 -10.64
CA MET A 194 6.89 -11.18 -9.64
C MET A 194 6.19 -12.45 -10.13
N GLY A 195 6.19 -12.74 -11.45
CA GLY A 195 5.54 -13.92 -12.02
C GLY A 195 4.01 -13.85 -11.96
N LEU A 196 3.44 -12.66 -12.17
CA LEU A 196 2.01 -12.39 -12.00
C LEU A 196 1.21 -12.65 -13.29
N SER A 197 -0.08 -12.94 -13.13
CA SER A 197 -1.04 -12.85 -14.24
C SER A 197 -1.41 -11.39 -14.49
N THR A 198 -1.83 -11.10 -15.73
CA THR A 198 -2.14 -9.75 -16.19
C THR A 198 -3.47 -9.72 -16.93
N SER A 199 -4.22 -8.63 -16.78
CA SER A 199 -5.38 -8.37 -17.64
C SER A 199 -4.96 -7.96 -19.05
N SER A 200 -5.93 -7.94 -19.97
CA SER A 200 -5.80 -7.18 -21.21
C SER A 200 -5.73 -5.67 -20.92
N VAL A 201 -5.14 -4.91 -21.84
CA VAL A 201 -5.20 -3.45 -21.83
C VAL A 201 -6.64 -3.01 -22.14
N VAL A 202 -7.16 -2.04 -21.39
CA VAL A 202 -8.49 -1.47 -21.58
C VAL A 202 -8.40 0.05 -21.60
N LYS A 203 -9.28 0.70 -22.36
CA LYS A 203 -9.45 2.16 -22.28
C LYS A 203 -10.50 2.46 -21.23
N SER A 204 -10.13 3.27 -20.23
CA SER A 204 -11.05 3.77 -19.22
C SER A 204 -11.49 5.17 -19.61
N GLU A 205 -12.76 5.32 -20.02
CA GLU A 205 -13.37 6.63 -20.26
C GLU A 205 -13.38 7.45 -18.96
N LYS A 206 -13.67 6.80 -17.83
CA LYS A 206 -13.66 7.40 -16.49
C LYS A 206 -12.34 8.07 -16.16
N TRP A 207 -11.23 7.40 -16.45
CA TRP A 207 -9.89 7.87 -16.11
C TRP A 207 -9.23 8.68 -17.23
N ASN A 208 -9.86 8.72 -18.42
CA ASN A 208 -9.25 9.17 -19.66
C ASN A 208 -7.83 8.58 -19.84
N ALA A 209 -7.72 7.25 -19.70
CA ALA A 209 -6.45 6.52 -19.64
C ALA A 209 -6.50 5.13 -20.30
N GLU A 210 -5.36 4.64 -20.77
CA GLU A 210 -5.13 3.22 -21.05
C GLU A 210 -4.70 2.52 -19.75
N CYS A 211 -5.45 1.52 -19.32
CA CYS A 211 -5.18 0.81 -18.07
C CYS A 211 -4.94 -0.68 -18.28
N GLN A 212 -4.08 -1.27 -17.45
CA GLN A 212 -3.81 -2.69 -17.42
C GLN A 212 -3.45 -3.12 -15.99
N SER A 213 -3.90 -4.31 -15.59
CA SER A 213 -3.76 -4.78 -14.22
C SER A 213 -2.81 -5.97 -14.11
N VAL A 214 -2.09 -6.03 -12.99
CA VAL A 214 -1.55 -7.29 -12.44
C VAL A 214 -2.48 -7.81 -11.35
N VAL A 215 -2.43 -9.11 -11.06
CA VAL A 215 -3.40 -9.75 -10.15
C VAL A 215 -2.71 -10.44 -8.98
N PHE A 216 -3.22 -10.19 -7.77
CA PHE A 216 -2.85 -10.83 -6.51
C PHE A 216 -4.06 -11.54 -5.90
N GLY A 217 -4.39 -12.72 -6.42
CA GLY A 217 -5.64 -13.41 -6.06
C GLY A 217 -6.85 -12.62 -6.54
N ASP A 218 -7.65 -12.11 -5.61
CA ASP A 218 -8.84 -11.31 -5.90
C ASP A 218 -8.58 -9.79 -5.94
N ILE A 219 -7.35 -9.36 -5.66
CA ILE A 219 -6.97 -7.94 -5.64
C ILE A 219 -6.21 -7.59 -6.90
N HIS A 220 -6.66 -6.53 -7.58
CA HIS A 220 -6.02 -5.98 -8.77
C HIS A 220 -5.15 -4.78 -8.40
N VAL A 221 -3.97 -4.69 -9.02
CA VAL A 221 -3.23 -3.43 -9.09
C VAL A 221 -3.29 -2.98 -10.53
N GLN A 222 -4.09 -1.94 -10.78
CA GLN A 222 -4.36 -1.40 -12.10
C GLN A 222 -3.49 -0.16 -12.33
N PHE A 223 -2.62 -0.23 -13.32
CA PHE A 223 -1.83 0.90 -13.77
C PHE A 223 -2.58 1.61 -14.89
N CYS A 224 -2.61 2.93 -14.86
CA CYS A 224 -3.30 3.78 -15.83
C CYS A 224 -2.34 4.83 -16.39
N GLU A 225 -2.17 4.81 -17.71
CA GLU A 225 -1.42 5.78 -18.50
C GLU A 225 -2.38 6.79 -19.13
N PRO A 226 -2.23 8.10 -18.85
CA PRO A 226 -3.17 9.10 -19.35
C PRO A 226 -3.10 9.22 -20.88
N ILE A 227 -4.26 9.25 -21.54
CA ILE A 227 -4.36 9.48 -22.99
C ILE A 227 -4.80 10.91 -23.34
N GLY A 228 -5.06 11.74 -22.32
CA GLY A 228 -5.43 13.14 -22.46
C GLY A 228 -5.52 13.82 -21.09
N GLU A 229 -6.08 15.03 -21.06
CA GLU A 229 -6.34 15.76 -19.81
C GLU A 229 -7.31 15.00 -18.90
N GLY A 230 -7.08 15.05 -17.59
CA GLY A 230 -7.91 14.39 -16.59
C GLY A 230 -7.14 14.00 -15.34
N LEU A 231 -7.83 13.35 -14.41
CA LEU A 231 -7.34 13.04 -13.07
C LEU A 231 -6.01 12.29 -13.07
N VAL A 232 -5.82 11.32 -13.97
CA VAL A 232 -4.58 10.53 -14.04
C VAL A 232 -3.39 11.40 -14.43
N LEU A 233 -3.55 12.29 -15.42
CA LEU A 233 -2.50 13.20 -15.86
C LEU A 233 -2.17 14.23 -14.76
N GLU A 234 -3.20 14.80 -14.13
CA GLU A 234 -3.04 15.73 -13.03
C GLU A 234 -2.31 15.11 -11.84
N HIS A 235 -2.71 13.89 -11.46
CA HIS A 235 -2.05 13.15 -10.39
C HIS A 235 -0.60 12.84 -10.74
N LEU A 236 -0.33 12.38 -11.96
CA LEU A 236 1.02 12.06 -12.42
C LEU A 236 1.95 13.29 -12.38
N ASN A 237 1.45 14.46 -12.76
CA ASN A 237 2.21 15.71 -12.72
C ASN A 237 2.48 16.19 -11.29
N LYS A 238 1.52 16.00 -10.37
CA LYS A 238 1.63 16.49 -9.00
C LYS A 238 2.36 15.53 -8.06
N ASN A 239 2.12 14.23 -8.20
CA ASN A 239 2.53 13.20 -7.25
C ASN A 239 3.48 12.15 -7.86
N GLY A 240 3.69 12.16 -9.18
CA GLY A 240 4.45 11.12 -9.87
C GLY A 240 3.67 9.80 -9.98
N GLU A 241 4.42 8.71 -10.16
CA GLU A 241 3.86 7.37 -10.42
C GLU A 241 3.47 6.65 -9.12
N ASN A 242 2.43 7.15 -8.45
CA ASN A 242 1.92 6.66 -7.17
C ASN A 242 0.45 6.19 -7.32
N PRO A 243 -0.11 5.48 -6.30
CA PRO A 243 -1.54 5.21 -6.28
C PRO A 243 -2.33 6.51 -6.14
N PHE A 244 -3.46 6.59 -6.84
CA PHE A 244 -4.38 7.74 -6.77
C PHE A 244 -5.78 7.37 -6.28
N ALA A 245 -6.16 6.10 -6.38
CA ALA A 245 -7.45 5.62 -5.89
C ALA A 245 -7.40 4.19 -5.35
N VAL A 246 -8.26 3.91 -4.38
CA VAL A 246 -8.59 2.56 -3.90
C VAL A 246 -10.07 2.28 -4.15
N GLU A 247 -10.33 1.12 -4.74
CA GLU A 247 -11.67 0.65 -5.04
C GLU A 247 -11.97 -0.63 -4.26
N PHE A 248 -13.16 -0.69 -3.70
CA PHE A 248 -13.63 -1.81 -2.90
C PHE A 248 -14.72 -2.59 -3.63
N LYS A 249 -14.87 -3.88 -3.29
CA LYS A 249 -15.96 -4.70 -3.82
C LYS A 249 -17.30 -4.22 -3.28
N GLY A 250 -18.30 -4.14 -4.16
CA GLY A 250 -19.66 -3.72 -3.82
C GLY A 250 -20.45 -3.29 -5.05
N GLU A 251 -21.77 -3.18 -4.90
CA GLU A 251 -22.67 -2.62 -5.91
C GLU A 251 -22.89 -1.12 -5.67
N ASN A 252 -23.23 -0.37 -6.71
CA ASN A 252 -23.59 1.06 -6.62
C ASN A 252 -22.51 1.97 -5.99
N LYS A 253 -21.24 1.67 -6.26
CA LYS A 253 -20.08 2.40 -5.71
C LYS A 253 -20.14 3.89 -6.01
N ARG A 254 -19.67 4.69 -5.06
CA ARG A 254 -19.53 6.14 -5.18
C ARG A 254 -18.11 6.57 -4.90
N GLU A 255 -17.78 7.75 -5.40
CA GLU A 255 -16.49 8.39 -5.16
C GLU A 255 -16.53 9.25 -3.90
N HIS A 256 -15.55 9.02 -3.04
CA HIS A 256 -15.36 9.74 -1.80
C HIS A 256 -13.91 10.21 -1.72
N GLU A 257 -13.70 11.51 -1.55
CA GLU A 257 -12.37 12.03 -1.23
C GLU A 257 -12.17 11.92 0.29
N VAL A 258 -11.14 11.18 0.69
CA VAL A 258 -10.78 11.00 2.10
C VAL A 258 -9.26 11.15 2.21
N LEU A 259 -8.79 12.03 3.09
CA LEU A 259 -7.36 12.28 3.29
C LEU A 259 -6.63 12.55 1.96
N HIS A 260 -7.20 13.42 1.12
CA HIS A 260 -6.65 13.80 -0.19
C HIS A 260 -6.45 12.66 -1.20
N SER A 261 -7.12 11.52 -1.01
CA SER A 261 -7.11 10.40 -1.95
C SER A 261 -8.52 9.91 -2.26
N LEU A 262 -8.69 9.24 -3.40
CA LEU A 262 -9.99 8.79 -3.89
C LEU A 262 -10.32 7.38 -3.38
N TYR A 263 -11.45 7.23 -2.69
CA TYR A 263 -12.00 5.98 -2.21
C TYR A 263 -13.29 5.68 -2.97
N ILE A 264 -13.41 4.47 -3.54
CA ILE A 264 -14.54 4.07 -4.38
C ILE A 264 -15.25 2.87 -3.73
N TYR A 265 -16.40 3.09 -3.08
CA TYR A 265 -17.16 2.06 -2.37
C TYR A 265 -18.66 2.34 -2.31
#